data_AF-T1ANI4-F1
#
_entry.id   AF-T1ANI4-F1
#
_cell.length_a   1.000
_cell.length_b   1.000
_cell.length_c   1.000
_cell.angle_alpha   90.00
_cell.angle_beta   90.00
_cell.angle_gamma   90.00
#
_symmetry.space_group_name_H-M   'P 1'
#
loop_
_entity.id
_entity.type
_entity.pdbx_description
1 polymer ?
#
loop_
_entity_poly.entity_id
_entity_poly.type
_entity_poly.pdbx_seq_one_letter_code
_entity_poly.pdbx_strand_id
1 'polypeptide(L)'
;MRDGKVTLNIALRAVAHLQMDNDAVSFQARFGGVSHSVYVPMAAIEAVYARENGQGMVFPPEPQAGDAPAAAPATAGATATSQAEGVAATPPKKPPHLRVIK
;
A
#
# COMPACT_ATOMS: atom_id res chain seq x y z
N MET A 1 9.12 -16.88 7.95
CA MET A 1 9.92 -15.75 7.43
C MET A 1 10.53 -16.21 6.12
N ARG A 2 10.42 -15.41 5.07
CA ARG A 2 11.11 -15.64 3.79
C ARG A 2 11.83 -14.34 3.46
N ASP A 3 13.11 -14.44 3.17
CA ASP A 3 13.92 -13.31 2.68
C ASP A 3 13.94 -12.09 3.62
N GLY A 4 13.92 -12.34 4.94
CA GLY A 4 13.90 -11.28 5.96
C GLY A 4 12.54 -10.59 6.14
N LYS A 5 11.51 -11.00 5.38
CA LYS A 5 10.17 -10.40 5.41
C LYS A 5 9.16 -11.31 6.12
N VAL A 6 8.14 -10.68 6.68
CA VAL A 6 7.00 -11.35 7.32
C VAL A 6 5.69 -10.79 6.77
N THR A 7 4.82 -11.70 6.32
CA THR A 7 3.43 -11.35 5.98
C THR A 7 2.57 -11.55 7.21
N LEU A 8 1.82 -10.52 7.59
CA LEU A 8 0.93 -10.53 8.75
C LEU A 8 -0.52 -10.40 8.27
N ASN A 9 -1.40 -11.26 8.77
CA ASN A 9 -2.83 -11.15 8.51
C ASN A 9 -3.46 -10.21 9.53
N ILE A 10 -3.94 -9.05 9.08
CA ILE A 10 -4.56 -8.02 9.91
C ILE A 10 -6.08 -7.94 9.76
N ALA A 11 -6.71 -8.94 9.14
CA ALA A 11 -8.18 -9.00 9.09
C ALA A 11 -8.74 -9.00 10.52
N LEU A 12 -9.84 -8.28 10.76
CA LEU A 12 -10.44 -8.13 12.11
C LEU A 12 -10.77 -9.46 12.81
N ARG A 13 -10.94 -10.54 12.04
CA ARG A 13 -11.16 -11.90 12.58
C ARG A 13 -9.89 -12.60 13.08
N ALA A 14 -8.70 -12.13 12.67
CA ALA A 14 -7.41 -12.75 12.94
C ALA A 14 -6.63 -12.03 14.06
N VAL A 15 -6.99 -10.78 14.35
CA VAL A 15 -6.31 -9.93 15.33
C VAL A 15 -7.30 -9.34 16.33
N ALA A 16 -6.80 -8.90 17.47
CA ALA A 16 -7.55 -8.14 18.46
C ALA A 16 -6.89 -6.78 18.70
N HIS A 17 -7.67 -5.77 19.12
CA HIS A 17 -7.19 -4.42 19.43
C HIS A 17 -6.33 -3.79 18.31
N LEU A 18 -6.80 -3.89 17.06
CA LEU A 18 -6.12 -3.24 15.94
C LEU A 18 -6.17 -1.72 16.08
N GLN A 19 -5.00 -1.10 16.14
CA GLN A 19 -4.78 0.34 16.08
C GLN A 19 -3.93 0.66 14.86
N MET A 20 -4.32 1.68 14.13
CA MET A 20 -3.70 2.09 12.88
C MET A 20 -3.50 3.60 12.96
N ASP A 21 -2.30 3.99 13.37
CA ASP A 21 -1.89 5.38 13.54
C ASP A 21 -0.90 5.77 12.44
N ASN A 22 -0.58 7.07 12.34
CA ASN A 22 0.36 7.56 11.34
C ASN A 22 1.81 7.10 11.58
N ASP A 23 2.16 6.77 12.83
CA ASP A 23 3.52 6.37 13.19
C ASP A 23 3.70 4.85 13.13
N ALA A 24 2.63 4.09 13.44
CA ALA A 24 2.67 2.65 13.52
C ALA A 24 1.30 1.98 13.43
N VAL A 25 1.33 0.70 13.09
CA VAL A 25 0.21 -0.22 13.22
C VAL A 25 0.49 -1.17 14.38
N SER A 26 -0.46 -1.30 15.30
CA SER A 26 -0.33 -2.21 16.44
C SER A 26 -1.57 -3.09 16.63
N PHE A 27 -1.37 -4.31 17.10
CA PHE A 27 -2.45 -5.27 17.35
C PHE A 27 -1.97 -6.44 18.22
N GLN A 28 -2.92 -7.24 18.71
CA GLN A 28 -2.63 -8.55 19.30
C GLN A 28 -2.94 -9.67 18.30
N ALA A 29 -2.00 -10.61 18.14
CA ALA A 29 -2.14 -11.77 17.27
C ALA A 29 -1.61 -13.04 17.95
N ARG A 30 -2.01 -14.20 17.41
CA ARG A 30 -1.58 -15.50 17.93
C ARG A 30 -0.60 -16.15 16.96
N PHE A 31 0.58 -16.51 17.46
CA PHE A 31 1.58 -17.27 16.73
C PHE A 31 1.79 -18.61 17.44
N GLY A 32 1.60 -19.72 16.74
CA GLY A 32 1.67 -21.05 17.36
C GLY A 32 0.69 -21.25 18.52
N GLY A 33 -0.43 -20.52 18.52
CA GLY A 33 -1.41 -20.56 19.61
C GLY A 33 -1.08 -19.68 20.82
N VAL A 34 0.04 -18.96 20.82
CA VAL A 34 0.40 -18.04 21.92
C VAL A 34 0.12 -16.59 21.51
N SER A 35 -0.53 -15.82 22.39
CA SER A 35 -0.85 -14.41 22.14
C SER A 35 0.40 -13.54 22.26
N HIS A 36 0.58 -12.64 21.29
CA HIS A 36 1.68 -11.67 21.24
C HIS A 36 1.13 -10.30 20.87
N SER A 37 1.71 -9.26 21.47
CA SER A 37 1.51 -7.87 21.02
C SER A 37 2.50 -7.58 19.89
N VAL A 38 1.99 -7.03 18.79
CA VAL A 38 2.74 -6.70 17.59
C VAL A 38 2.68 -5.19 17.40
N TYR A 39 3.84 -4.58 17.18
CA TYR A 39 4.00 -3.17 16.86
C TYR A 39 4.86 -3.04 15.61
N VAL A 40 4.33 -2.41 14.57
CA VAL A 40 4.99 -2.26 13.27
C VAL A 40 5.06 -0.78 12.94
N PRO A 41 6.24 -0.14 12.97
CA PRO A 41 6.41 1.22 12.49
C PRO A 41 6.00 1.34 11.02
N MET A 42 5.42 2.47 10.61
CA MET A 42 4.99 2.67 9.21
C MET A 42 6.14 2.48 8.21
N ALA A 43 7.35 2.92 8.56
CA ALA A 43 8.54 2.75 7.72
C ALA A 43 8.95 1.27 7.46
N ALA A 44 8.47 0.32 8.27
CA ALA A 44 8.73 -1.10 8.10
C ALA A 44 7.67 -1.82 7.23
N ILE A 45 6.60 -1.13 6.84
CA ILE A 45 5.51 -1.70 6.05
C ILE A 45 5.79 -1.48 4.56
N GLU A 46 6.18 -2.55 3.87
CA GLU A 46 6.50 -2.45 2.44
C GLU A 46 5.26 -2.51 1.53
N ALA A 47 4.21 -3.22 1.93
CA ALA A 47 3.03 -3.40 1.10
C ALA A 47 1.80 -3.82 1.92
N VAL A 48 0.63 -3.50 1.41
CA VAL A 48 -0.67 -3.99 1.90
C VAL A 48 -1.45 -4.56 0.73
N TYR A 49 -1.97 -5.77 0.89
CA TYR A 49 -2.73 -6.45 -0.13
C TYR A 49 -3.82 -7.36 0.46
N ALA A 50 -4.89 -7.53 -0.30
CA ALA A 50 -5.94 -8.49 -0.04
C ALA A 50 -5.44 -9.90 -0.37
N ARG A 51 -5.59 -10.83 0.58
CA ARG A 51 -5.18 -12.22 0.40
C ARG A 51 -5.95 -12.95 -0.72
N GLU A 52 -7.17 -12.54 -1.01
CA GLU A 52 -8.11 -13.28 -1.87
C GLU A 52 -7.81 -13.15 -3.35
N ASN A 53 -7.40 -11.95 -3.79
CA ASN A 53 -7.13 -11.65 -5.19
C ASN A 53 -5.75 -10.99 -5.42
N GLY A 54 -4.97 -10.80 -4.35
CA GLY A 54 -3.65 -10.16 -4.41
C GLY A 54 -3.68 -8.66 -4.69
N GLN A 55 -4.87 -8.04 -4.79
CA GLN A 55 -4.98 -6.60 -5.02
C GLN A 55 -4.48 -5.82 -3.81
N GLY A 56 -3.73 -4.75 -4.06
CA GLY A 56 -3.12 -3.97 -3.01
C GLY A 56 -2.25 -2.86 -3.56
N MET A 57 -1.40 -2.33 -2.67
CA MET A 57 -0.41 -1.33 -3.01
C MET A 57 0.91 -1.62 -2.31
N VAL A 58 2.00 -1.27 -2.99
CA VAL A 58 3.37 -1.28 -2.45
C VAL A 58 3.71 0.15 -2.06
N PHE A 59 4.24 0.32 -0.87
CA PHE A 59 4.75 1.60 -0.41
C PHE A 59 6.16 1.81 -0.98
N PRO A 60 6.47 2.99 -1.54
CA PRO A 60 7.83 3.31 -1.94
C PRO A 60 8.72 3.34 -0.69
N PRO A 61 10.01 2.99 -0.81
CA PRO A 61 10.94 3.11 0.31
C PRO A 61 11.01 4.58 0.73
N GLU A 62 10.73 4.87 2.00
CA GLU A 62 10.96 6.20 2.53
C GLU A 62 12.47 6.44 2.68
N PRO A 63 12.97 7.64 2.31
CA PRO A 63 14.35 8.00 2.55
C PRO A 63 14.58 8.01 4.07
N GLN A 64 15.42 7.09 4.55
CA GLN A 64 15.82 7.05 5.94
C GLN A 64 16.49 8.37 6.31
N ALA A 65 16.12 8.98 7.43
CA ALA A 65 16.76 10.19 7.94
C ALA A 65 18.25 9.91 8.22
N GLY A 66 19.09 10.12 7.20
CA GLY A 66 20.51 9.73 7.21
C GLY A 66 21.09 9.48 5.81
N ASP A 67 20.25 9.08 4.85
CA ASP A 67 20.65 9.02 3.43
C ASP A 67 20.01 10.20 2.71
N ALA A 68 20.82 11.20 2.40
CA ALA A 68 20.45 12.23 1.44
C ALA A 68 21.03 11.86 0.07
N PRO A 69 20.23 11.38 -0.89
CA PRO A 69 20.51 11.58 -2.30
C PRO A 69 19.82 12.87 -2.76
N ALA A 70 20.56 13.62 -3.58
CA ALA A 70 20.17 14.89 -4.16
C ALA A 70 18.80 14.86 -4.87
N ALA A 71 18.13 16.00 -4.79
CA ALA A 71 16.86 16.30 -5.43
C ALA A 71 16.77 15.82 -6.89
N ALA A 72 15.64 15.18 -7.23
CA ALA A 72 15.05 15.20 -8.56
C ALA A 72 13.52 15.32 -8.42
N PRO A 73 12.85 16.07 -9.31
CA PRO A 73 11.54 16.66 -9.03
C PRO A 73 10.41 15.64 -9.13
N ALA A 74 9.37 15.90 -8.33
CA ALA A 74 8.07 15.26 -8.42
C ALA A 74 7.54 15.36 -9.85
N THR A 75 7.42 14.22 -10.52
CA THR A 75 6.54 14.09 -11.68
C THR A 75 5.30 13.36 -11.22
N ALA A 76 4.25 14.13 -10.94
CA ALA A 76 2.90 13.61 -10.95
C ALA A 76 2.63 13.02 -12.34
N GLY A 77 2.46 11.71 -12.41
CA GLY A 77 2.23 10.99 -13.65
C GLY A 77 1.54 9.68 -13.35
N ALA A 78 0.21 9.71 -13.29
CA ALA A 78 -0.59 8.52 -13.48
C ALA A 78 -0.17 7.87 -14.80
N THR A 79 0.41 6.68 -14.73
CA THR A 79 0.58 5.82 -15.90
C THR A 79 0.26 4.40 -15.48
N ALA A 80 -1.04 4.13 -15.43
CA ALA A 80 -1.53 2.83 -15.81
C ALA A 80 -1.05 2.55 -17.25
N THR A 81 -0.33 1.45 -17.47
CA THR A 81 -0.52 0.50 -18.59
C THR A 81 0.75 -0.29 -18.90
N SER A 82 0.70 -1.61 -18.70
CA SER A 82 1.15 -2.65 -19.64
C SER A 82 1.06 -3.99 -18.91
N GLN A 83 0.53 -5.09 -19.45
CA GLN A 83 0.17 -5.43 -20.82
C GLN A 83 -0.65 -6.72 -20.74
N ALA A 84 -1.79 -6.78 -21.44
CA ALA A 84 -2.35 -8.02 -21.94
C ALA A 84 -3.04 -7.68 -23.28
N GLU A 85 -2.51 -8.26 -24.35
CA GLU A 85 -2.98 -8.15 -25.73
C GLU A 85 -4.45 -8.55 -25.89
N GLY A 86 -5.18 -7.81 -26.74
CA GLY A 86 -6.43 -8.29 -27.32
C GLY A 86 -7.43 -7.21 -27.76
N VAL A 87 -7.46 -6.95 -29.07
CA VAL A 87 -8.64 -6.56 -29.89
C VAL A 87 -9.06 -5.07 -29.98
N ALA A 88 -8.74 -4.48 -31.15
CA ALA A 88 -9.52 -3.59 -32.05
C ALA A 88 -10.14 -2.24 -31.60
N ALA A 89 -9.57 -1.16 -32.16
CA ALA A 89 -10.19 -0.01 -32.88
C ALA A 89 -11.05 1.11 -32.18
N THR A 90 -10.61 2.36 -32.44
CA THR A 90 -11.32 3.69 -32.58
C THR A 90 -11.34 4.67 -31.36
N PRO A 91 -11.18 6.02 -31.55
CA PRO A 91 -10.60 6.98 -30.58
C PRO A 91 -11.59 7.72 -29.63
N PRO A 92 -11.11 8.40 -28.56
CA PRO A 92 -11.95 8.82 -27.41
C PRO A 92 -12.62 10.22 -27.53
N LYS A 93 -13.82 10.37 -26.95
CA LYS A 93 -14.58 11.63 -26.80
C LYS A 93 -14.40 12.25 -25.39
N LYS A 94 -14.28 13.58 -25.33
CA LYS A 94 -13.85 14.47 -24.22
C LYS A 94 -14.72 14.41 -22.93
N PRO A 95 -14.17 14.74 -21.73
CA PRO A 95 -14.94 14.84 -20.48
C PRO A 95 -15.73 16.16 -20.35
N PRO A 96 -16.78 16.21 -19.49
CA PRO A 96 -17.71 17.33 -19.42
C PRO A 96 -17.21 18.51 -18.57
N HIS A 97 -17.56 19.73 -19.01
CA HIS A 97 -17.36 20.97 -18.26
C HIS A 97 -18.38 21.14 -17.12
N LEU A 98 -17.94 21.59 -15.94
CA LEU A 98 -18.81 22.09 -14.87
C LEU A 98 -18.45 23.55 -14.59
N ARG A 99 -19.47 24.41 -14.46
CA ARG A 99 -19.33 25.84 -14.12
C ARG A 99 -19.73 26.05 -12.67
N VAL A 100 -18.90 26.78 -11.92
CA VAL A 100 -19.23 27.27 -10.59
C VAL A 100 -20.17 28.47 -10.72
N ILE A 101 -21.31 28.41 -10.04
CA ILE A 101 -22.21 29.55 -9.81
C ILE A 101 -21.82 30.22 -8.49
N LYS A 102 -21.89 31.56 -8.47
CA LYS A 102 -21.53 32.41 -7.33
C LYS A 102 -22.76 32.75 -6.50
#